data_AF-A0A660W844-F1
#
_entry.id   AF-A0A660W844-F1
#
_cell.length_a   1.000
_cell.length_b   1.000
_cell.length_c   1.000
_cell.angle_alpha   90.00
_cell.angle_beta   90.00
_cell.angle_gamma   90.00
#
_symmetry.space_group_name_H-M   'P 1'
#
loop_
_entity.id
_entity.type
_entity.pdbx_description
1 polymer ?
#
loop_
_entity_poly.entity_id
_entity_poly.type
_entity_poly.pdbx_seq_one_letter_code
_entity_poly.pdbx_strand_id
1 'polypeptide(L)'
;SVITGYITKVEEVVRGNTADLIVERADGQSIIYGHEQALQKITELRDLAEQSAPQDRPGKYQTVLQKISEAKEIAEQEVGERSAVRQGNLRQKISEVREALEQAAGENLPSNYGDLLRKILEVQEIAARTVDLKTISSLDHIDAVAPAIERGVLVSYRNKEYQWCMLKGIDPKREMKIGKFREYVDKNMDVEKEFSKTHGGEPPVLMGRAVLRTEGVAPGQSVEITTSPAAGNGGIVTKSFYISGFTQSGGFDIDRRECYVPLAAAQEMLGLKSDEITHVRLQVTDQRRLTDVKFAAARALTGFEFKRREERKDEERVMFGNYFIMSWREKKANEIFAARNDLKILSFIVVFIFIGAGFVTMAILVMMVFEKRKDIGVLKAVGCSRHGVVALFLLMGLIIGLSGSVLGMVSGILASDNINEIADVVEKISGREVFSKDVYYLDEIPAHLAPDAVWKIFLVATGVGLVSSVAAAGRAAVIEPVRALRYE
;
A
#
# COMPACT_ATOMS: atom_id res chain seq x y z
N SER A 1 5.56 32.91 26.43
CA SER A 1 6.41 33.24 27.60
C SER A 1 6.31 34.69 28.09
N VAL A 2 5.90 35.70 27.31
CA VAL A 2 5.99 37.11 27.77
C VAL A 2 4.75 37.63 28.51
N ILE A 3 3.59 36.97 28.48
CA ILE A 3 2.34 37.57 29.03
C ILE A 3 1.77 36.88 30.28
N THR A 4 2.13 35.63 30.61
CA THR A 4 1.54 34.98 31.81
C THR A 4 2.47 34.15 32.67
N GLY A 5 3.76 33.96 32.36
CA GLY A 5 4.69 33.21 33.24
C GLY A 5 4.33 31.73 33.53
N TYR A 6 3.19 31.22 33.06
CA TYR A 6 2.68 29.89 33.37
C TYR A 6 2.73 28.89 32.20
N ILE A 7 3.04 29.34 30.98
CA ILE A 7 3.03 28.51 29.77
C ILE A 7 4.37 28.64 29.03
N THR A 8 5.08 27.52 28.94
CA THR A 8 6.42 27.39 28.32
C THR A 8 6.33 26.97 26.87
N LYS A 9 5.36 26.12 26.51
CA LYS A 9 5.19 25.61 25.14
C LYS A 9 3.73 25.33 24.82
N VAL A 10 3.32 25.58 23.57
CA VAL A 10 2.00 25.22 23.05
C VAL A 10 2.20 24.54 21.70
N GLU A 11 1.77 23.30 21.57
CA GLU A 11 1.86 22.51 20.34
C GLU A 11 0.47 22.03 19.91
N GLU A 12 0.17 22.20 18.63
CA GLU A 12 -1.06 21.71 18.02
C GLU A 12 -0.81 20.32 17.44
N VAL A 13 -1.63 19.35 17.84
CA VAL A 13 -1.54 17.98 17.34
C VAL A 13 -2.83 17.65 16.60
N VAL A 14 -2.72 17.55 15.29
CA VAL A 14 -3.84 17.17 14.42
C VAL A 14 -3.95 15.65 14.39
N ARG A 15 -5.04 15.11 14.95
CA ARG A 15 -5.39 13.68 14.85
C ARG A 15 -6.73 13.54 14.15
N GLY A 16 -6.69 13.16 12.87
CA GLY A 16 -7.90 13.02 12.06
C GLY A 16 -8.57 14.39 11.83
N ASN A 17 -9.87 14.52 12.15
CA ASN A 17 -10.64 15.74 11.95
C ASN A 17 -10.66 16.69 13.17
N THR A 18 -9.86 16.43 14.21
CA THR A 18 -9.79 17.29 15.40
C THR A 18 -8.37 17.79 15.65
N ALA A 19 -8.26 19.08 16.00
CA ALA A 19 -7.04 19.71 16.47
C ALA A 19 -7.06 19.74 18.00
N ASP A 20 -6.16 19.00 18.62
CA ASP A 20 -5.94 19.02 20.06
C ASP A 20 -4.78 19.96 20.40
N LEU A 21 -4.92 20.67 21.51
CA LEU A 21 -3.97 21.69 21.94
C LEU A 21 -3.23 21.20 23.18
N ILE A 22 -1.92 20.98 23.04
CA ILE A 22 -1.04 20.56 24.14
C ILE A 22 -0.41 21.81 24.72
N VAL A 23 -0.74 22.10 25.98
CA VAL A 23 -0.17 23.23 26.72
C VAL A 23 0.79 22.68 27.77
N GLU A 24 2.06 23.02 27.62
CA GLU A 24 3.12 22.65 28.56
C GLU A 24 3.33 23.80 29.55
N ARG A 25 3.12 23.50 30.82
CA ARG A 25 3.28 24.47 31.91
C ARG A 25 4.74 24.55 32.37
N ALA A 26 5.07 25.64 33.04
CA ALA A 26 6.41 25.90 33.55
C ALA A 26 6.90 24.88 34.62
N ASP A 27 5.98 24.08 35.19
CA ASP A 27 6.27 22.98 36.12
C ASP A 27 6.54 21.63 35.42
N GLY A 28 6.51 21.59 34.08
CA GLY A 28 6.79 20.40 33.27
C GLY A 28 5.59 19.47 33.07
N GLN A 29 4.40 19.82 33.56
CA GLN A 29 3.18 19.06 33.24
C GLN A 29 2.58 19.50 31.90
N SER A 30 2.26 18.51 31.06
CA SER A 30 1.55 18.69 29.80
C SER A 30 0.06 18.37 29.99
N ILE A 31 -0.81 19.31 29.63
CA ILE A 31 -2.26 19.14 29.67
C ILE A 31 -2.80 19.23 28.25
N ILE A 32 -3.67 18.28 27.87
CA ILE A 32 -4.27 18.20 26.53
C ILE A 32 -5.70 18.73 26.62
N TYR A 33 -6.01 19.73 25.80
CA TYR A 33 -7.36 20.30 25.68
C TYR A 33 -7.96 19.93 24.33
N GLY A 34 -9.18 19.38 24.35
CA GLY A 34 -9.96 19.13 23.13
C GLY A 34 -10.50 20.42 22.50
N HIS A 35 -10.84 20.38 21.21
CA HIS A 35 -11.15 21.55 20.36
C HIS A 35 -12.12 22.59 20.98
N GLU A 36 -13.25 22.17 21.54
CA GLU A 36 -14.21 23.11 22.18
C GLU A 36 -13.68 23.68 23.51
N GLN A 37 -12.95 22.88 24.30
CA GLN A 37 -12.35 23.31 25.56
C GLN A 37 -11.19 24.28 25.34
N ALA A 38 -10.47 24.14 24.23
CA ALA A 38 -9.38 25.04 23.84
C ALA A 38 -9.91 26.45 23.51
N LEU A 39 -11.00 26.55 22.75
CA LEU A 39 -11.65 27.83 22.43
C LEU A 39 -12.16 28.55 23.69
N GLN A 40 -12.76 27.80 24.62
CA GLN A 40 -13.25 28.34 25.88
C GLN A 40 -12.08 28.83 26.77
N LYS A 41 -10.98 28.07 26.85
CA LYS A 41 -9.80 28.43 27.64
C LYS A 41 -9.04 29.63 27.07
N ILE A 42 -8.99 29.76 25.74
CA ILE A 42 -8.42 30.92 25.04
C ILE A 42 -9.24 32.18 25.33
N THR A 43 -10.57 32.06 25.33
CA THR A 43 -11.48 33.17 25.65
C THR A 43 -11.33 33.60 27.11
N GLU A 44 -11.25 32.64 28.04
CA GLU A 44 -11.05 32.89 29.46
C GLU A 44 -9.69 33.56 29.75
N LEU A 45 -8.62 33.16 29.04
CA LEU A 45 -7.30 33.78 29.13
C LEU A 45 -7.25 35.19 28.52
N ARG A 46 -8.03 35.44 27.46
CA ARG A 46 -8.20 36.78 26.87
C ARG A 46 -8.91 37.71 27.84
N ASP A 47 -10.01 37.24 28.45
CA ASP A 47 -10.81 38.05 29.38
C ASP A 47 -10.02 38.34 30.68
N LEU A 48 -9.18 37.41 31.15
CA LEU A 48 -8.21 37.63 32.25
C LEU A 48 -7.13 38.66 31.91
N ALA A 49 -6.67 38.69 30.65
CA ALA A 49 -5.71 39.68 30.18
C ALA A 49 -6.35 41.08 30.05
N GLU A 50 -7.63 41.15 29.67
CA GLU A 50 -8.40 42.39 29.61
C GLU A 50 -8.69 42.96 31.00
N GLN A 51 -9.01 42.12 32.00
CA GLN A 51 -9.23 42.54 33.39
C GLN A 51 -7.95 43.01 34.10
N SER A 52 -6.77 42.64 33.59
CA SER A 52 -5.46 42.97 34.18
C SER A 52 -4.82 44.23 33.58
N ALA A 53 -5.52 44.97 32.71
CA ALA A 53 -4.99 46.17 32.08
C ALA A 53 -4.81 47.32 33.11
N PRO A 54 -3.59 47.87 33.30
CA PRO A 54 -3.38 49.00 34.22
C PRO A 54 -4.05 50.27 33.68
N GLN A 55 -4.69 51.05 34.57
CA GLN A 55 -5.52 52.22 34.29
C GLN A 55 -4.83 53.44 33.61
N ASP A 56 -3.62 53.32 33.06
CA ASP A 56 -2.80 54.51 32.77
C ASP A 56 -2.74 54.98 31.31
N ARG A 57 -3.54 54.43 30.37
CA ARG A 57 -3.56 54.91 28.96
C ARG A 57 -4.93 54.82 28.26
N PRO A 58 -5.88 55.75 28.54
CA PRO A 58 -7.24 55.71 28.00
C PRO A 58 -7.36 56.01 26.49
N GLY A 59 -6.38 56.69 25.86
CA GLY A 59 -6.47 57.07 24.44
C GLY A 59 -6.32 55.93 23.42
N LYS A 60 -5.64 54.83 23.77
CA LYS A 60 -5.37 53.73 22.83
C LYS A 60 -6.54 52.76 22.65
N TYR A 61 -7.48 52.71 23.61
CA TYR A 61 -8.60 51.78 23.59
C TYR A 61 -9.77 52.28 22.70
N GLN A 62 -10.05 53.59 22.71
CA GLN A 62 -11.08 54.18 21.84
C GLN A 62 -10.70 54.12 20.35
N THR A 63 -9.40 54.23 20.02
CA THR A 63 -8.92 54.08 18.64
C THR A 63 -9.02 52.64 18.13
N VAL A 64 -8.93 51.64 19.02
CA VAL A 64 -9.09 50.22 18.66
C VAL A 64 -10.55 49.90 18.35
N LEU A 65 -11.49 50.42 19.14
CA LEU A 65 -12.92 50.26 18.90
C LEU A 65 -13.38 50.92 17.59
N GLN A 66 -12.86 52.11 17.26
CA GLN A 66 -13.16 52.80 16.00
C GLN A 66 -12.64 52.04 14.76
N LYS A 67 -11.48 51.40 14.87
CA LYS A 67 -10.88 50.61 13.78
C LYS A 67 -11.58 49.27 13.54
N ILE A 68 -12.23 48.71 14.55
CA ILE A 68 -13.05 47.49 14.41
C ILE A 68 -14.35 47.79 13.65
N SER A 69 -14.95 48.97 13.85
CA SER A 69 -16.14 49.41 13.09
C SER A 69 -15.83 49.71 11.62
N GLU A 70 -14.70 50.36 11.32
CA GLU A 70 -14.28 50.65 9.93
C GLU A 70 -13.93 49.35 9.15
N ALA A 71 -13.34 48.36 9.82
CA ALA A 71 -13.03 47.06 9.21
C ALA A 71 -14.29 46.24 8.84
N LYS A 72 -15.40 46.47 9.53
CA LYS A 72 -16.69 45.83 9.25
C LYS A 72 -17.37 46.41 8.00
N GLU A 73 -17.26 47.73 7.80
CA GLU A 73 -17.87 48.45 6.68
C GLU A 73 -17.19 48.13 5.34
N ILE A 74 -15.87 47.91 5.37
CA ILE A 74 -15.07 47.50 4.19
C ILE A 74 -15.37 46.04 3.78
N ALA A 75 -15.68 45.17 4.74
CA ALA A 75 -16.00 43.76 4.49
C ALA A 75 -17.36 43.58 3.78
N GLU A 76 -18.26 44.57 3.84
CA GLU A 76 -19.59 44.51 3.26
C GLU A 76 -19.64 44.96 1.77
N GLN A 77 -18.57 45.60 1.25
CA GLN A 77 -18.57 46.18 -0.10
C GLN A 77 -17.89 45.36 -1.21
N GLU A 78 -17.09 44.33 -0.92
CA GLU A 78 -16.35 43.59 -1.97
C GLU A 78 -17.04 42.29 -2.43
N VAL A 79 -18.24 42.43 -3.00
CA VAL A 79 -18.85 41.41 -3.89
C VAL A 79 -18.79 41.96 -5.32
N GLY A 80 -17.75 41.62 -6.09
CA GLY A 80 -17.65 42.06 -7.48
C GLY A 80 -16.36 41.68 -8.23
N GLU A 81 -16.45 40.60 -8.99
CA GLU A 81 -15.76 40.31 -10.27
C GLU A 81 -14.24 40.00 -10.38
N ARG A 82 -13.96 39.18 -11.40
CA ARG A 82 -12.72 38.45 -11.68
C ARG A 82 -11.91 39.07 -12.83
N SER A 83 -10.60 38.74 -12.77
CA SER A 83 -9.73 38.26 -13.88
C SER A 83 -8.76 39.22 -14.57
N ALA A 84 -7.60 38.62 -14.93
CA ALA A 84 -6.72 38.96 -16.06
C ALA A 84 -5.49 39.88 -15.89
N VAL A 85 -4.57 39.69 -14.93
CA VAL A 85 -3.18 40.25 -15.02
C VAL A 85 -2.10 39.46 -14.23
N ARG A 86 -2.11 38.12 -14.17
CA ARG A 86 -1.37 37.39 -13.09
C ARG A 86 -0.24 36.42 -13.43
N GLN A 87 0.41 36.51 -14.59
CA GLN A 87 1.71 35.80 -14.79
C GLN A 87 2.94 36.70 -14.67
N GLY A 88 2.88 37.98 -15.07
CA GLY A 88 3.95 38.96 -14.77
C GLY A 88 3.92 39.46 -13.32
N ASN A 89 2.73 39.75 -12.81
CA ASN A 89 2.55 40.30 -11.46
C ASN A 89 2.84 39.32 -10.32
N LEU A 90 2.85 37.99 -10.55
CA LEU A 90 3.02 37.02 -9.46
C LEU A 90 4.50 36.89 -9.08
N ARG A 91 5.41 36.83 -10.06
CA ARG A 91 6.87 36.88 -9.79
C ARG A 91 7.29 38.23 -9.21
N GLN A 92 6.71 39.32 -9.70
CA GLN A 92 6.96 40.66 -9.18
C GLN A 92 6.43 40.83 -7.75
N LYS A 93 5.22 40.35 -7.43
CA LYS A 93 4.69 40.39 -6.05
C LYS A 93 5.36 39.41 -5.09
N ILE A 94 5.86 38.27 -5.57
CA ILE A 94 6.68 37.35 -4.77
C ILE A 94 8.06 37.98 -4.47
N SER A 95 8.62 38.74 -5.41
CA SER A 95 9.85 39.52 -5.22
C SER A 95 9.64 40.66 -4.20
N GLU A 96 8.56 41.44 -4.34
CA GLU A 96 8.22 42.54 -3.44
C GLU A 96 7.91 42.06 -2.01
N VAL A 97 7.22 40.92 -1.86
CA VAL A 97 6.94 40.30 -0.55
C VAL A 97 8.23 39.74 0.08
N ARG A 98 9.14 39.20 -0.73
CA ARG A 98 10.44 38.73 -0.27
C ARG A 98 11.36 39.89 0.18
N GLU A 99 11.43 40.98 -0.58
CA GLU A 99 12.15 42.20 -0.18
C GLU A 99 11.55 42.85 1.06
N ALA A 100 10.22 42.88 1.19
CA ALA A 100 9.53 43.40 2.38
C ALA A 100 9.74 42.52 3.62
N LEU A 101 9.84 41.19 3.46
CA LEU A 101 10.16 40.25 4.55
C LEU A 101 11.64 40.32 4.96
N GLU A 102 12.54 40.53 4.00
CA GLU A 102 13.98 40.76 4.26
C GLU A 102 14.22 42.12 4.95
N GLN A 103 13.41 43.15 4.65
CA GLN A 103 13.41 44.44 5.37
C GLN A 103 12.75 44.35 6.77
N ALA A 104 11.71 43.53 6.95
CA ALA A 104 11.04 43.32 8.23
C ALA A 104 11.77 42.34 9.18
N ALA A 105 12.83 41.67 8.73
CA ALA A 105 13.69 40.84 9.58
C ALA A 105 14.61 41.67 10.51
N GLY A 106 14.54 43.01 10.44
CA GLY A 106 15.30 43.95 11.27
C GLY A 106 14.52 44.66 12.40
N GLU A 107 13.18 44.78 12.34
CA GLU A 107 12.34 45.39 13.39
C GLU A 107 10.94 44.75 13.43
N ASN A 108 10.35 44.66 14.64
CA ASN A 108 9.16 43.87 15.02
C ASN A 108 8.03 43.76 13.96
N LEU A 109 7.73 42.50 13.60
CA LEU A 109 6.82 42.09 12.51
C LEU A 109 5.33 42.53 12.69
N PRO A 110 4.62 42.81 11.58
CA PRO A 110 3.25 43.37 11.57
C PRO A 110 2.11 42.37 11.86
N SER A 111 0.98 42.91 12.33
CA SER A 111 -0.23 42.22 12.82
C SER A 111 -1.11 41.50 11.77
N ASN A 112 -0.60 41.24 10.56
CA ASN A 112 -1.36 40.61 9.46
C ASN A 112 -0.80 39.23 9.05
N TYR A 113 -0.04 38.59 9.94
CA TYR A 113 0.68 37.35 9.68
C TYR A 113 -0.25 36.16 9.39
N GLY A 114 -1.43 36.09 10.03
CA GLY A 114 -2.41 35.02 9.84
C GLY A 114 -3.11 35.05 8.48
N ASP A 115 -3.46 36.22 7.97
CA ASP A 115 -4.08 36.40 6.65
C ASP A 115 -3.07 36.22 5.50
N LEU A 116 -1.81 36.59 5.76
CA LEU A 116 -0.69 36.35 4.84
C LEU A 116 -0.37 34.85 4.77
N LEU A 117 -0.35 34.14 5.91
CA LEU A 117 -0.26 32.68 5.97
C LEU A 117 -1.44 31.99 5.29
N ARG A 118 -2.67 32.45 5.50
CA ARG A 118 -3.87 31.88 4.86
C ARG A 118 -3.84 32.05 3.34
N LYS A 119 -3.46 33.23 2.84
CA LYS A 119 -3.29 33.49 1.39
C LYS A 119 -2.10 32.73 0.81
N ILE A 120 -1.01 32.56 1.55
CA ILE A 120 0.13 31.71 1.15
C ILE A 120 -0.28 30.24 1.11
N LEU A 121 -1.06 29.76 2.08
CA LEU A 121 -1.56 28.39 2.15
C LEU A 121 -2.59 28.13 1.04
N GLU A 122 -3.52 29.05 0.75
CA GLU A 122 -4.45 28.93 -0.38
C GLU A 122 -3.72 28.94 -1.73
N VAL A 123 -2.71 29.80 -1.91
CA VAL A 123 -1.86 29.79 -3.11
C VAL A 123 -1.03 28.51 -3.20
N GLN A 124 -0.52 27.98 -2.09
CA GLN A 124 0.16 26.69 -2.03
C GLN A 124 -0.78 25.52 -2.27
N GLU A 125 -2.04 25.59 -1.84
CA GLU A 125 -3.05 24.55 -2.06
C GLU A 125 -3.48 24.52 -3.53
N ILE A 126 -3.67 25.69 -4.15
CA ILE A 126 -3.98 25.82 -5.58
C ILE A 126 -2.77 25.41 -6.44
N ALA A 127 -1.55 25.81 -6.05
CA ALA A 127 -0.32 25.37 -6.72
C ALA A 127 -0.03 23.87 -6.52
N ALA A 128 -0.43 23.28 -5.39
CA ALA A 128 -0.33 21.84 -5.16
C ALA A 128 -1.28 21.00 -6.03
N ARG A 129 -2.38 21.61 -6.49
CA ARG A 129 -3.37 20.94 -7.36
C ARG A 129 -2.99 20.94 -8.84
N THR A 130 -2.02 21.76 -9.25
CA THR A 130 -1.52 21.85 -10.63
C THR A 130 -0.10 21.31 -10.70
N VAL A 131 0.02 19.99 -10.93
CA VAL A 131 1.33 19.34 -11.08
C VAL A 131 1.86 19.55 -12.49
N ASP A 132 3.06 20.11 -12.62
CA ASP A 132 3.76 20.15 -13.92
C ASP A 132 4.33 18.76 -14.27
N LEU A 133 3.55 18.03 -15.06
CA LEU A 133 3.89 16.69 -15.52
C LEU A 133 5.16 16.67 -16.39
N LYS A 134 5.53 17.78 -17.05
CA LYS A 134 6.74 17.84 -17.89
C LYS A 134 8.00 17.77 -17.04
N THR A 135 8.06 18.55 -15.96
CA THR A 135 9.20 18.56 -15.03
C THR A 135 9.43 17.17 -14.41
N ILE A 136 8.36 16.44 -14.09
CA ILE A 136 8.50 15.08 -13.55
C ILE A 136 8.94 14.10 -14.64
N SER A 137 8.40 14.23 -15.85
CA SER A 137 8.77 13.34 -16.96
C SER A 137 10.25 13.46 -17.40
N SER A 138 10.92 14.57 -17.07
CA SER A 138 12.35 14.76 -17.37
C SER A 138 13.31 14.25 -16.30
N LEU A 139 12.80 13.68 -15.20
CA LEU A 139 13.66 13.11 -14.16
C LEU A 139 14.28 11.78 -14.61
N ASP A 140 15.52 11.55 -14.18
CA ASP A 140 16.20 10.28 -14.42
C ASP A 140 15.43 9.10 -13.81
N HIS A 141 15.41 7.97 -14.53
CA HIS A 141 14.75 6.71 -14.15
C HIS A 141 13.21 6.75 -14.11
N ILE A 142 12.59 7.71 -14.78
CA ILE A 142 11.14 7.74 -15.02
C ILE A 142 10.88 7.43 -16.50
N ASP A 143 10.19 6.31 -16.76
CA ASP A 143 9.84 5.88 -18.13
C ASP A 143 8.54 6.53 -18.62
N ALA A 144 7.58 6.75 -17.71
CA ALA A 144 6.28 7.30 -18.04
C ALA A 144 5.61 8.00 -16.84
N VAL A 145 4.77 8.98 -17.16
CA VAL A 145 3.98 9.75 -16.20
C VAL A 145 2.55 9.85 -16.70
N ALA A 146 1.58 9.54 -15.84
CA ALA A 146 0.16 9.68 -16.16
C ALA A 146 -0.59 10.44 -15.05
N PRO A 147 -1.42 11.44 -15.41
CA PRO A 147 -2.39 12.02 -14.49
C PRO A 147 -3.48 10.99 -14.18
N ALA A 148 -3.95 10.98 -12.95
CA ALA A 148 -5.03 10.09 -12.54
C ALA A 148 -5.94 10.74 -11.50
N ILE A 149 -7.19 10.31 -11.53
CA ILE A 149 -8.15 10.56 -10.46
C ILE A 149 -8.52 9.22 -9.86
N GLU A 150 -8.27 9.03 -8.57
CA GLU A 150 -8.77 7.88 -7.82
C GLU A 150 -9.80 8.33 -6.79
N ARG A 151 -10.97 7.69 -6.80
CA ARG A 151 -12.04 7.96 -5.84
C ARG A 151 -12.86 6.70 -5.57
N GLY A 152 -13.14 6.42 -4.29
CA GLY A 152 -14.14 5.42 -3.92
C GLY A 152 -15.54 5.88 -4.29
N VAL A 153 -16.26 5.07 -5.03
CA VAL A 153 -17.62 5.33 -5.52
C VAL A 153 -18.53 4.15 -5.19
N LEU A 154 -19.83 4.40 -5.21
CA LEU A 154 -20.85 3.37 -5.16
C LEU A 154 -21.38 3.15 -6.57
N VAL A 155 -21.43 1.91 -7.03
CA VAL A 155 -21.95 1.55 -8.34
C VAL A 155 -23.23 0.74 -8.14
N SER A 156 -24.30 1.13 -8.81
CA SER A 156 -25.52 0.34 -8.91
C SER A 156 -25.69 -0.20 -10.34
N TYR A 157 -26.05 -1.47 -10.41
CA TYR A 157 -26.33 -2.18 -11.65
C TYR A 157 -27.83 -2.45 -11.74
N ARG A 158 -28.54 -1.82 -12.69
CA ARG A 158 -29.99 -2.05 -12.92
C ARG A 158 -30.87 -1.96 -11.65
N ASN A 159 -30.66 -0.97 -10.79
CA ASN A 159 -31.35 -0.80 -9.49
C ASN A 159 -31.13 -1.93 -8.46
N LYS A 160 -30.04 -2.69 -8.58
CA LYS A 160 -29.56 -3.59 -7.52
C LYS A 160 -28.85 -2.80 -6.40
N GLU A 161 -28.45 -3.52 -5.35
CA GLU A 161 -27.65 -2.99 -4.25
C GLU A 161 -26.38 -2.27 -4.73
N TYR A 162 -26.02 -1.21 -4.01
CA TYR A 162 -24.81 -0.44 -4.27
C TYR A 162 -23.57 -1.24 -3.88
N GLN A 163 -22.64 -1.36 -4.81
CA GLN A 163 -21.32 -1.95 -4.56
C GLN A 163 -20.26 -0.87 -4.53
N TRP A 164 -19.36 -0.97 -3.55
CA TRP A 164 -18.19 -0.11 -3.52
C TRP A 164 -17.22 -0.47 -4.64
N CYS A 165 -16.79 0.53 -5.39
CA CYS A 165 -15.82 0.41 -6.48
C CYS A 165 -14.83 1.57 -6.41
N MET A 166 -13.59 1.35 -6.82
CA MET A 166 -12.58 2.39 -7.00
C MET A 166 -12.67 2.92 -8.44
N LEU A 167 -13.17 4.14 -8.58
CA LEU A 167 -13.20 4.85 -9.85
C LEU A 167 -11.81 5.43 -10.15
N LYS A 168 -11.30 5.10 -11.34
CA LYS A 168 -10.04 5.58 -11.89
C LYS A 168 -10.28 6.41 -13.15
N GLY A 169 -10.20 7.73 -13.01
CA GLY A 169 -10.17 8.66 -14.14
C GLY A 169 -8.78 8.67 -14.78
N ILE A 170 -8.68 8.26 -16.04
CA ILE A 170 -7.40 8.04 -16.73
C ILE A 170 -7.30 8.78 -18.06
N ASP A 171 -6.08 9.15 -18.46
CA ASP A 171 -5.75 9.49 -19.84
C ASP A 171 -5.26 8.22 -20.56
N PRO A 172 -6.03 7.64 -21.50
CA PRO A 172 -5.69 6.39 -22.17
C PRO A 172 -4.28 6.38 -22.79
N LYS A 173 -3.83 7.49 -23.38
CA LYS A 173 -2.52 7.54 -24.06
C LYS A 173 -1.36 7.35 -23.11
N ARG A 174 -1.46 7.98 -21.94
CA ARG A 174 -0.42 7.94 -20.91
C ARG A 174 -0.54 6.69 -20.07
N GLU A 175 -1.77 6.28 -19.78
CA GLU A 175 -2.06 5.14 -18.92
C GLU A 175 -1.56 3.82 -19.50
N MET A 176 -1.60 3.66 -20.83
CA MET A 176 -1.08 2.47 -21.50
C MET A 176 0.43 2.26 -21.32
N LYS A 177 1.16 3.26 -20.80
CA LYS A 177 2.59 3.19 -20.46
C LYS A 177 2.84 2.99 -18.96
N ILE A 178 1.79 2.95 -18.13
CA ILE A 178 1.89 2.77 -16.69
C ILE A 178 1.57 1.32 -16.32
N GLY A 179 2.50 0.69 -15.62
CA GLY A 179 2.35 -0.65 -15.07
C GLY A 179 1.93 -1.67 -16.13
N LYS A 180 0.95 -2.50 -15.76
CA LYS A 180 0.41 -3.58 -16.60
C LYS A 180 -0.96 -3.26 -17.19
N PHE A 181 -1.39 -2.00 -17.19
CA PHE A 181 -2.73 -1.65 -17.68
C PHE A 181 -2.99 -2.13 -19.11
N ARG A 182 -1.98 -2.09 -19.98
CA ARG A 182 -2.04 -2.63 -21.35
C ARG A 182 -2.32 -4.14 -21.41
N GLU A 183 -1.91 -4.91 -20.41
CA GLU A 183 -2.18 -6.35 -20.30
C GLU A 183 -3.62 -6.62 -19.82
N TYR A 184 -4.22 -5.67 -19.11
CA TYR A 184 -5.55 -5.83 -18.53
C TYR A 184 -6.68 -5.59 -19.54
N VAL A 185 -6.40 -4.85 -20.60
CA VAL A 185 -7.37 -4.54 -21.64
C VAL A 185 -7.25 -5.55 -22.78
N ASP A 186 -8.37 -5.86 -23.45
CA ASP A 186 -8.36 -6.67 -24.68
C ASP A 186 -7.40 -6.05 -25.72
N LYS A 187 -6.50 -6.87 -26.27
CA LYS A 187 -5.48 -6.46 -27.26
C LYS A 187 -6.09 -5.83 -28.51
N ASN A 188 -7.32 -6.19 -28.85
CA ASN A 188 -8.04 -5.67 -30.02
C ASN A 188 -8.80 -4.37 -29.73
N MET A 189 -8.92 -3.97 -28.46
CA MET A 189 -9.67 -2.79 -28.06
C MET A 189 -8.80 -1.54 -28.09
N ASP A 190 -9.21 -0.56 -28.90
CA ASP A 190 -8.60 0.77 -28.92
C ASP A 190 -9.24 1.64 -27.84
N VAL A 191 -8.64 1.64 -26.64
CA VAL A 191 -9.15 2.35 -25.45
C VAL A 191 -9.38 3.83 -25.74
N GLU A 192 -8.51 4.47 -26.52
CA GLU A 192 -8.65 5.89 -26.84
C GLU A 192 -9.93 6.15 -27.64
N LYS A 193 -10.19 5.32 -28.66
CA LYS A 193 -11.42 5.43 -29.46
C LYS A 193 -12.64 5.10 -28.62
N GLU A 194 -12.61 4.05 -27.81
CA GLU A 194 -13.75 3.73 -26.94
C GLU A 194 -14.03 4.86 -25.93
N PHE A 195 -12.99 5.48 -25.38
CA PHE A 195 -13.13 6.57 -24.40
C PHE A 195 -13.64 7.87 -25.01
N SER A 196 -13.52 8.01 -26.33
CA SER A 196 -14.05 9.15 -27.09
C SER A 196 -15.52 9.00 -27.48
N LYS A 197 -16.08 7.77 -27.44
CA LYS A 197 -17.48 7.52 -27.79
C LYS A 197 -18.37 7.82 -26.60
N THR A 198 -19.47 8.53 -26.84
CA THR A 198 -20.58 8.66 -25.88
C THR A 198 -21.80 7.94 -26.44
N HIS A 199 -22.56 7.26 -25.58
CA HIS A 199 -23.81 6.60 -25.96
C HIS A 199 -24.97 7.27 -25.24
N GLY A 200 -25.87 7.91 -25.97
CA GLY A 200 -27.01 8.64 -25.35
C GLY A 200 -26.59 9.80 -24.43
N GLY A 201 -25.39 10.36 -24.60
CA GLY A 201 -24.82 11.37 -23.70
C GLY A 201 -24.10 10.81 -22.47
N GLU A 202 -24.13 9.49 -22.27
CA GLU A 202 -23.41 8.83 -21.19
C GLU A 202 -21.93 8.64 -21.58
N PRO A 203 -20.99 8.97 -20.68
CA PRO A 203 -19.58 8.66 -20.87
C PRO A 203 -19.29 7.16 -20.75
N PRO A 204 -18.23 6.66 -21.40
CA PRO A 204 -17.83 5.27 -21.34
C PRO A 204 -17.20 4.92 -19.98
N VAL A 205 -17.43 3.70 -19.53
CA VAL A 205 -16.70 3.06 -18.43
C VAL A 205 -16.16 1.70 -18.85
N LEU A 206 -14.97 1.34 -18.38
CA LEU A 206 -14.49 -0.04 -18.37
C LEU A 206 -14.64 -0.59 -16.96
N MET A 207 -15.32 -1.72 -16.85
CA MET A 207 -15.45 -2.46 -15.60
C MET A 207 -14.46 -3.64 -15.59
N GLY A 208 -14.15 -4.23 -14.45
CA GLY A 208 -13.43 -5.50 -14.47
C GLY A 208 -14.36 -6.67 -14.82
N ARG A 209 -13.78 -7.72 -15.42
CA ARG A 209 -14.51 -8.85 -16.00
C ARG A 209 -15.29 -9.65 -14.97
N ALA A 210 -14.92 -9.59 -13.68
CA ALA A 210 -15.66 -10.20 -12.59
C ALA A 210 -17.12 -9.71 -12.52
N VAL A 211 -17.37 -8.43 -12.84
CA VAL A 211 -18.71 -7.80 -12.82
C VAL A 211 -19.68 -8.47 -13.80
N LEU A 212 -19.20 -8.98 -14.94
CA LEU A 212 -20.03 -9.75 -15.88
C LEU A 212 -20.62 -11.00 -15.23
N ARG A 213 -19.80 -11.70 -14.45
CA ARG A 213 -20.16 -12.99 -13.84
C ARG A 213 -21.07 -12.79 -12.63
N THR A 214 -20.74 -11.83 -11.77
CA THR A 214 -21.49 -11.60 -10.52
C THR A 214 -22.79 -10.85 -10.77
N GLU A 215 -22.77 -9.83 -11.64
CA GLU A 215 -23.94 -8.94 -11.83
C GLU A 215 -24.75 -9.23 -13.08
N GLY A 216 -24.20 -9.97 -14.05
CA GLY A 216 -24.86 -10.32 -15.31
C GLY A 216 -24.95 -9.15 -16.29
N VAL A 217 -24.06 -8.16 -16.19
CA VAL A 217 -24.12 -6.91 -16.97
C VAL A 217 -23.19 -7.00 -18.18
N ALA A 218 -23.74 -6.87 -19.39
CA ALA A 218 -23.02 -7.00 -20.65
C ALA A 218 -22.51 -5.64 -21.19
N PRO A 219 -21.53 -5.63 -22.13
CA PRO A 219 -21.15 -4.39 -22.81
C PRO A 219 -22.35 -3.72 -23.48
N GLY A 220 -22.35 -2.38 -23.51
CA GLY A 220 -23.43 -1.55 -24.06
C GLY A 220 -24.55 -1.21 -23.08
N GLN A 221 -24.51 -1.74 -21.84
CA GLN A 221 -25.49 -1.41 -20.79
C GLN A 221 -25.01 -0.25 -19.93
N SER A 222 -25.96 0.50 -19.38
CA SER A 222 -25.69 1.62 -18.48
C SER A 222 -25.56 1.17 -17.02
N VAL A 223 -24.72 1.87 -16.27
CA VAL A 223 -24.49 1.72 -14.84
C VAL A 223 -24.52 3.07 -14.17
N GLU A 224 -25.07 3.13 -12.97
CA GLU A 224 -25.11 4.35 -12.19
C GLU A 224 -23.94 4.38 -11.22
N ILE A 225 -23.14 5.44 -11.28
CA ILE A 225 -22.05 5.68 -10.36
C ILE A 225 -22.41 6.85 -9.48
N THR A 226 -22.36 6.63 -8.18
CA THR A 226 -22.71 7.58 -7.13
C THR A 226 -21.49 7.90 -6.28
N THR A 227 -21.20 9.18 -6.08
CA THR A 227 -20.11 9.64 -5.22
C THR A 227 -20.44 10.99 -4.58
N SER A 228 -19.64 11.41 -3.61
CA SER A 228 -19.67 12.79 -3.11
C SER A 228 -18.53 13.59 -3.76
N PRO A 229 -18.82 14.77 -4.35
CA PRO A 229 -17.80 15.63 -4.96
C PRO A 229 -16.66 15.99 -4.01
N ALA A 230 -15.47 16.22 -4.57
CA ALA A 230 -14.31 16.64 -3.78
C ALA A 230 -14.41 18.11 -3.30
N ALA A 231 -15.11 18.94 -4.05
CA ALA A 231 -15.19 20.37 -3.83
C ALA A 231 -16.39 20.74 -2.95
N GLY A 232 -16.24 20.61 -1.62
CA GLY A 232 -16.90 21.43 -0.56
C GLY A 232 -18.43 21.47 -0.44
N ASN A 233 -19.19 21.12 -1.47
CA ASN A 233 -20.65 21.06 -1.46
C ASN A 233 -21.03 19.61 -1.19
N GLY A 234 -21.41 19.29 0.05
CA GLY A 234 -21.77 17.95 0.53
C GLY A 234 -23.00 17.30 -0.13
N GLY A 235 -23.16 17.44 -1.44
CA GLY A 235 -24.13 16.74 -2.26
C GLY A 235 -23.66 15.35 -2.66
N ILE A 236 -24.62 14.49 -2.96
CA ILE A 236 -24.39 13.21 -3.62
C ILE A 236 -24.60 13.44 -5.11
N VAL A 237 -23.63 13.05 -5.94
CA VAL A 237 -23.73 13.09 -7.40
C VAL A 237 -23.85 11.67 -7.91
N THR A 238 -24.94 11.40 -8.63
CA THR A 238 -25.15 10.17 -9.39
C THR A 238 -25.08 10.50 -10.86
N LYS A 239 -24.28 9.75 -11.61
CA LYS A 239 -24.16 9.89 -13.06
C LYS A 239 -24.18 8.50 -13.72
N SER A 240 -24.87 8.42 -14.85
CA SER A 240 -24.92 7.20 -15.66
C SER A 240 -23.71 7.12 -16.59
N PHE A 241 -23.12 5.93 -16.67
CA PHE A 241 -22.03 5.59 -17.58
C PHE A 241 -22.44 4.35 -18.38
N TYR A 242 -22.06 4.27 -19.65
CA TYR A 242 -22.28 3.05 -20.42
C TYR A 242 -21.02 2.17 -20.43
N ILE A 243 -21.21 0.87 -20.28
CA ILE A 243 -20.09 -0.09 -20.26
C ILE A 243 -19.57 -0.27 -21.68
N SER A 244 -18.40 0.26 -21.95
CA SER A 244 -17.71 0.15 -23.24
C SER A 244 -16.96 -1.18 -23.39
N GLY A 245 -16.53 -1.78 -22.28
CA GLY A 245 -15.75 -3.00 -22.29
C GLY A 245 -15.30 -3.44 -20.89
N PHE A 246 -14.46 -4.48 -20.87
CA PHE A 246 -14.00 -5.10 -19.62
C PHE A 246 -12.49 -5.21 -19.54
N THR A 247 -11.97 -4.99 -18.33
CA THR A 247 -10.57 -5.23 -17.95
C THR A 247 -10.43 -6.57 -17.23
N GLN A 248 -9.30 -7.25 -17.36
CA GLN A 248 -8.99 -8.47 -16.62
C GLN A 248 -7.56 -8.37 -16.07
N SER A 249 -7.44 -8.12 -14.78
CA SER A 249 -6.15 -8.06 -14.08
C SER A 249 -5.63 -9.44 -13.65
N GLY A 250 -6.49 -10.46 -13.70
CA GLY A 250 -6.22 -11.81 -13.19
C GLY A 250 -6.52 -11.96 -11.69
N GLY A 251 -6.81 -10.86 -10.98
CA GLY A 251 -7.33 -10.89 -9.62
C GLY A 251 -8.82 -10.55 -9.61
N PHE A 252 -9.67 -11.51 -9.24
CA PHE A 252 -11.13 -11.35 -9.26
C PHE A 252 -11.60 -10.21 -8.34
N ASP A 253 -11.00 -10.01 -7.16
CA ASP A 253 -11.40 -8.91 -6.27
C ASP A 253 -11.05 -7.53 -6.85
N ILE A 254 -9.91 -7.45 -7.55
CA ILE A 254 -9.47 -6.23 -8.25
C ILE A 254 -10.46 -5.95 -9.38
N ASP A 255 -10.75 -6.96 -10.20
CA ASP A 255 -11.68 -6.85 -11.32
C ASP A 255 -13.12 -6.56 -10.85
N ARG A 256 -13.50 -6.95 -9.63
CA ARG A 256 -14.82 -6.63 -9.08
C ARG A 256 -14.91 -5.20 -8.54
N ARG A 257 -13.78 -4.62 -8.11
CA ARG A 257 -13.74 -3.36 -7.35
C ARG A 257 -13.03 -2.22 -8.07
N GLU A 258 -12.70 -2.35 -9.35
CA GLU A 258 -12.08 -1.28 -10.13
C GLU A 258 -12.89 -0.95 -11.37
N CYS A 259 -13.07 0.35 -11.62
CA CYS A 259 -13.64 0.85 -12.87
C CYS A 259 -12.79 2.00 -13.42
N TYR A 260 -12.67 2.05 -14.75
CA TYR A 260 -11.87 3.04 -15.45
C TYR A 260 -12.77 3.91 -16.30
N VAL A 261 -12.62 5.23 -16.18
CA VAL A 261 -13.38 6.23 -16.94
C VAL A 261 -12.43 7.24 -17.56
N PRO A 262 -12.83 7.96 -18.62
CA PRO A 262 -12.05 9.08 -19.13
C PRO A 262 -11.78 10.11 -18.03
N LEU A 263 -10.56 10.65 -17.99
CA LEU A 263 -10.15 11.66 -17.00
C LEU A 263 -11.14 12.83 -16.94
N ALA A 264 -11.58 13.32 -18.10
CA ALA A 264 -12.55 14.42 -18.19
C ALA A 264 -13.91 14.07 -17.54
N ALA A 265 -14.40 12.84 -17.72
CA ALA A 265 -15.66 12.40 -17.12
C ALA A 265 -15.56 12.29 -15.59
N ALA A 266 -14.41 11.86 -15.08
CA ALA A 266 -14.12 11.84 -13.64
C ALA A 266 -14.02 13.27 -13.06
N GLN A 267 -13.36 14.19 -13.76
CA GLN A 267 -13.24 15.59 -13.36
C GLN A 267 -14.62 16.24 -13.25
N GLU A 268 -15.45 16.08 -14.28
CA GLU A 268 -16.81 16.60 -14.32
C GLU A 268 -17.66 16.05 -13.17
N MET A 269 -17.63 14.73 -12.95
CA MET A 269 -18.38 14.07 -11.88
C MET A 269 -17.97 14.55 -10.47
N LEU A 270 -16.69 14.87 -10.27
CA LEU A 270 -16.17 15.33 -8.98
C LEU A 270 -16.19 16.85 -8.81
N GLY A 271 -16.62 17.60 -9.83
CA GLY A 271 -16.60 19.07 -9.83
C GLY A 271 -15.18 19.64 -9.87
N LEU A 272 -14.22 18.91 -10.42
CA LEU A 272 -12.84 19.33 -10.59
C LEU A 272 -12.65 20.05 -11.93
N LYS A 273 -11.72 21.01 -11.97
CA LYS A 273 -11.31 21.67 -13.22
C LYS A 273 -10.48 20.73 -14.08
N SER A 274 -10.34 21.05 -15.37
CA SER A 274 -9.59 20.23 -16.34
C SER A 274 -8.11 20.05 -16.02
N ASP A 275 -7.52 20.95 -15.25
CA ASP A 275 -6.13 20.92 -14.78
C ASP A 275 -5.97 20.31 -13.38
N GLU A 276 -7.08 20.03 -12.68
CA GLU A 276 -7.07 19.44 -11.34
C GLU A 276 -7.08 17.90 -11.41
N ILE A 277 -6.17 17.28 -10.67
CA ILE A 277 -6.01 15.83 -10.56
C ILE A 277 -5.78 15.44 -9.10
N THR A 278 -6.08 14.19 -8.72
CA THR A 278 -5.84 13.72 -7.34
C THR A 278 -4.55 12.94 -7.20
N HIS A 279 -4.08 12.30 -8.28
CA HIS A 279 -2.89 11.45 -8.28
C HIS A 279 -2.06 11.67 -9.53
N VAL A 280 -0.74 11.49 -9.39
CA VAL A 280 0.19 11.34 -10.50
C VAL A 280 0.86 9.98 -10.38
N ARG A 281 0.76 9.18 -11.43
CA ARG A 281 1.37 7.85 -11.49
C ARG A 281 2.68 7.91 -12.27
N LEU A 282 3.70 7.31 -11.70
CA LEU A 282 5.06 7.27 -12.24
C LEU A 282 5.45 5.83 -12.51
N GLN A 283 5.89 5.55 -13.74
CA GLN A 283 6.53 4.31 -14.10
C GLN A 283 8.04 4.48 -13.93
N VAL A 284 8.64 3.65 -13.09
CA VAL A 284 10.07 3.69 -12.76
C VAL A 284 10.80 2.58 -13.51
N THR A 285 11.96 2.89 -14.09
CA THR A 285 12.76 1.96 -14.88
C THR A 285 13.34 0.82 -14.04
N ASP A 286 13.81 1.12 -12.83
CA ASP A 286 14.41 0.15 -11.90
C ASP A 286 13.83 0.30 -10.49
N GLN A 287 13.19 -0.78 -10.01
CA GLN A 287 12.60 -0.84 -8.68
C GLN A 287 13.62 -0.60 -7.55
N ARG A 288 14.91 -0.90 -7.77
CA ARG A 288 15.97 -0.70 -6.77
C ARG A 288 16.24 0.78 -6.48
N ARG A 289 15.91 1.66 -7.43
CA ARG A 289 16.10 3.12 -7.33
C ARG A 289 14.83 3.86 -6.85
N LEU A 290 13.81 3.14 -6.39
CA LEU A 290 12.55 3.77 -5.92
C LEU A 290 12.79 4.88 -4.90
N THR A 291 13.72 4.69 -3.98
CA THR A 291 14.05 5.69 -2.96
C THR A 291 14.66 6.93 -3.60
N ASP A 292 15.60 6.78 -4.53
CA ASP A 292 16.24 7.91 -5.22
C ASP A 292 15.22 8.70 -6.06
N VAL A 293 14.36 7.99 -6.80
CA VAL A 293 13.31 8.59 -7.63
C VAL A 293 12.28 9.33 -6.77
N LYS A 294 11.91 8.79 -5.59
CA LYS A 294 11.02 9.50 -4.66
C LYS A 294 11.60 10.84 -4.22
N PHE A 295 12.87 10.87 -3.82
CA PHE A 295 13.52 12.10 -3.39
C PHE A 295 13.71 13.08 -4.55
N ALA A 296 14.01 12.60 -5.75
CA ALA A 296 14.11 13.42 -6.96
C ALA A 296 12.76 14.05 -7.33
N ALA A 297 11.67 13.25 -7.32
CA ALA A 297 10.32 13.73 -7.55
C ALA A 297 9.86 14.71 -6.47
N ALA A 298 10.16 14.43 -5.20
CA ALA A 298 9.90 15.35 -4.10
C ALA A 298 10.60 16.70 -4.30
N ARG A 299 11.89 16.67 -4.64
CA ARG A 299 12.68 17.87 -4.91
C ARG A 299 12.13 18.67 -6.09
N ALA A 300 11.74 17.99 -7.17
CA ALA A 300 11.16 18.62 -8.35
C ALA A 300 9.80 19.28 -8.05
N LEU A 301 9.00 18.67 -7.18
CA LEU A 301 7.65 19.14 -6.82
C LEU A 301 7.65 20.26 -5.78
N THR A 302 8.56 20.23 -4.81
CA THR A 302 8.55 21.17 -3.68
C THR A 302 9.63 22.24 -3.78
N GLY A 303 10.67 22.02 -4.60
CA GLY A 303 11.85 22.87 -4.67
C GLY A 303 12.79 22.75 -3.46
N PHE A 304 12.48 21.90 -2.47
CA PHE A 304 13.30 21.71 -1.28
C PHE A 304 14.24 20.51 -1.42
N GLU A 305 15.50 20.68 -1.01
CA GLU A 305 16.43 19.56 -0.86
C GLU A 305 16.16 18.81 0.45
N PHE A 306 15.57 17.63 0.34
CA PHE A 306 15.45 16.71 1.47
C PHE A 306 16.77 15.93 1.63
N LYS A 307 17.44 16.10 2.77
CA LYS A 307 18.60 15.28 3.12
C LYS A 307 18.15 13.89 3.56
N ARG A 308 18.77 12.84 2.99
CA ARG A 308 18.62 11.45 3.42
C ARG A 308 19.14 11.35 4.86
N ARG A 309 18.25 11.28 5.85
CA ARG A 309 18.64 10.98 7.24
C ARG A 309 18.80 9.47 7.35
N GLU A 310 20.03 9.00 7.56
CA GLU A 310 20.41 7.57 7.59
C GLU A 310 19.66 6.72 8.65
N GLU A 311 19.01 7.33 9.63
CA GLU A 311 18.49 6.64 10.81
C GLU A 311 17.01 6.21 10.73
N ARG A 312 16.21 6.63 9.74
CA ARG A 312 14.83 6.15 9.60
C ARG A 312 14.76 4.93 8.70
N LYS A 313 14.97 3.75 9.30
CA LYS A 313 14.72 2.45 8.66
C LYS A 313 13.23 2.12 8.51
N ASP A 314 12.38 2.82 9.26
CA ASP A 314 10.93 2.69 9.12
C ASP A 314 10.45 3.70 8.07
N GLU A 315 10.13 3.17 6.90
CA GLU A 315 9.50 3.85 5.75
C GLU A 315 8.07 4.33 6.12
N GLU A 316 7.97 5.21 7.11
CA GLU A 316 6.75 5.96 7.36
C GLU A 316 6.58 6.99 6.25
N ARG A 317 5.41 6.96 5.61
CA ARG A 317 4.91 7.90 4.59
C ARG A 317 5.54 9.29 4.77
N VAL A 318 6.60 9.56 3.99
CA VAL A 318 7.28 10.84 4.07
C VAL A 318 6.45 11.84 3.30
N MET A 319 5.88 12.80 4.03
CA MET A 319 5.23 13.95 3.45
C MET A 319 6.27 14.89 2.86
N PHE A 320 6.15 15.18 1.57
CA PHE A 320 6.98 16.15 0.89
C PHE A 320 6.13 17.38 0.57
N GLY A 321 6.01 18.30 1.54
CA GLY A 321 5.06 19.41 1.46
C GLY A 321 3.62 18.89 1.45
N ASN A 322 2.84 19.30 0.44
CA ASN A 322 1.45 18.86 0.24
C ASN A 322 1.33 17.53 -0.55
N TYR A 323 2.44 16.89 -0.90
CA TYR A 323 2.45 15.69 -1.74
C TYR A 323 2.83 14.43 -0.93
N PHE A 324 2.02 13.39 -1.10
CA PHE A 324 2.33 12.04 -0.65
C PHE A 324 2.94 11.24 -1.80
N ILE A 325 4.26 11.01 -1.76
CA ILE A 325 4.93 10.17 -2.76
C ILE A 325 5.06 8.76 -2.21
N MET A 326 4.20 7.86 -2.68
CA MET A 326 4.17 6.46 -2.27
C MET A 326 4.52 5.53 -3.42
N SER A 327 5.33 4.52 -3.14
CA SER A 327 5.52 3.37 -4.00
C SER A 327 4.33 2.43 -3.94
N TRP A 328 4.17 1.60 -4.96
CA TRP A 328 3.14 0.55 -4.98
C TRP A 328 3.26 -0.41 -3.77
N ARG A 329 4.48 -0.65 -3.28
CA ARG A 329 4.75 -1.53 -2.12
C ARG A 329 4.24 -0.93 -0.83
N GLU A 330 4.35 0.39 -0.64
CA GLU A 330 3.80 1.06 0.54
C GLU A 330 2.28 1.14 0.46
N LYS A 331 1.72 1.43 -0.73
CA LYS A 331 0.27 1.45 -0.93
C LYS A 331 -0.37 0.09 -0.61
N LYS A 332 0.34 -1.01 -0.93
CA LYS A 332 -0.08 -2.40 -0.67
C LYS A 332 0.67 -3.06 0.49
N ALA A 333 1.22 -2.28 1.43
CA ALA A 333 2.07 -2.83 2.49
C ALA A 333 1.34 -3.89 3.32
N ASN A 334 0.06 -3.66 3.63
CA ASN A 334 -0.76 -4.59 4.41
C ASN A 334 -1.00 -5.92 3.66
N GLU A 335 -1.33 -5.87 2.37
CA GLU A 335 -1.51 -7.08 1.53
C GLU A 335 -0.20 -7.87 1.42
N ILE A 336 0.92 -7.18 1.17
CA ILE A 336 2.24 -7.81 1.07
C ILE A 336 2.65 -8.40 2.43
N PHE A 337 2.35 -7.72 3.52
CA PHE A 337 2.64 -8.20 4.88
C PHE A 337 1.83 -9.46 5.20
N ALA A 338 0.52 -9.45 4.90
CA ALA A 338 -0.35 -10.60 5.06
C ALA A 338 0.16 -11.80 4.23
N ALA A 339 0.41 -11.61 2.94
CA ALA A 339 0.93 -12.67 2.07
C ALA A 339 2.28 -13.23 2.56
N ARG A 340 3.19 -12.37 3.05
CA ARG A 340 4.45 -12.82 3.66
C ARG A 340 4.24 -13.62 4.92
N ASN A 341 3.25 -13.24 5.74
CA ASN A 341 2.93 -13.96 6.95
C ASN A 341 2.35 -15.34 6.65
N ASP A 342 1.47 -15.43 5.65
CA ASP A 342 0.89 -16.70 5.19
C ASP A 342 1.99 -17.66 4.70
N LEU A 343 2.94 -17.16 3.90
CA LEU A 343 4.10 -17.94 3.47
C LEU A 343 4.99 -18.41 4.63
N LYS A 344 5.12 -17.61 5.70
CA LYS A 344 5.86 -18.02 6.91
C LYS A 344 5.13 -19.12 7.66
N ILE A 345 3.81 -19.01 7.82
CA ILE A 345 2.99 -20.05 8.48
C ILE A 345 3.10 -21.37 7.71
N LEU A 346 2.96 -21.33 6.38
CA LEU A 346 3.16 -22.49 5.52
C LEU A 346 4.57 -23.08 5.67
N SER A 347 5.60 -22.23 5.76
CA SER A 347 6.98 -22.67 5.98
C SER A 347 7.14 -23.39 7.33
N PHE A 348 6.50 -22.92 8.40
CA PHE A 348 6.49 -23.63 9.69
C PHE A 348 5.83 -25.00 9.59
N ILE A 349 4.69 -25.10 8.91
CA ILE A 349 3.99 -26.38 8.71
C ILE A 349 4.90 -27.38 7.97
N VAL A 350 5.57 -26.96 6.91
CA VAL A 350 6.52 -27.80 6.16
C VAL A 350 7.67 -28.29 7.04
N VAL A 351 8.22 -27.42 7.90
CA VAL A 351 9.26 -27.83 8.87
C VAL A 351 8.75 -28.89 9.84
N PHE A 352 7.54 -28.75 10.38
CA PHE A 352 6.95 -29.77 11.26
C PHE A 352 6.72 -31.10 10.56
N ILE A 353 6.29 -31.08 9.30
CA ILE A 353 6.16 -32.29 8.47
C ILE A 353 7.51 -32.98 8.32
N PHE A 354 8.59 -32.24 8.02
CA PHE A 354 9.92 -32.82 7.92
C PHE A 354 10.46 -33.38 9.23
N ILE A 355 10.20 -32.70 10.35
CA ILE A 355 10.56 -33.20 11.68
C ILE A 355 9.83 -34.51 11.96
N GLY A 356 8.52 -34.55 11.74
CA GLY A 356 7.70 -35.75 11.91
C GLY A 356 8.18 -36.92 11.03
N ALA A 357 8.40 -36.66 9.74
CA ALA A 357 8.93 -37.64 8.79
C ALA A 357 10.32 -38.15 9.21
N GLY A 358 11.18 -37.25 9.72
CA GLY A 358 12.49 -37.58 10.25
C GLY A 358 12.42 -38.52 11.45
N PHE A 359 11.54 -38.25 12.42
CA PHE A 359 11.33 -39.13 13.58
C PHE A 359 10.78 -40.51 13.18
N VAL A 360 9.82 -40.56 12.26
CA VAL A 360 9.28 -41.83 11.75
C VAL A 360 10.38 -42.64 11.07
N THR A 361 11.17 -42.02 10.20
CA THR A 361 12.30 -42.67 9.51
C THR A 361 13.34 -43.17 10.51
N MET A 362 13.68 -42.35 11.51
CA MET A 362 14.60 -42.72 12.59
C MET A 362 14.09 -43.94 13.35
N ALA A 363 12.80 -43.97 13.71
CA ALA A 363 12.20 -45.09 14.43
C ALA A 363 12.28 -46.40 13.63
N ILE A 364 11.97 -46.35 12.33
CA ILE A 364 12.05 -47.51 11.43
C ILE A 364 13.49 -48.01 11.31
N LEU A 365 14.46 -47.11 11.08
CA LEU A 365 15.87 -47.49 10.95
C LEU A 365 16.44 -48.07 12.25
N VAL A 366 16.05 -47.51 13.39
CA VAL A 366 16.41 -48.07 14.71
C VAL A 366 15.80 -49.47 14.88
N MET A 367 14.54 -49.65 14.53
CA MET A 367 13.87 -50.95 14.64
C MET A 367 14.58 -52.01 13.77
N MET A 368 14.96 -51.63 12.55
CA MET A 368 15.74 -52.47 11.65
C MET A 368 17.07 -52.93 12.26
N VAL A 369 17.77 -52.08 13.03
CA VAL A 369 19.00 -52.46 13.75
C VAL A 369 18.73 -53.56 14.77
N PHE A 370 17.60 -53.49 15.48
CA PHE A 370 17.23 -54.51 16.47
C PHE A 370 16.86 -55.83 15.82
N GLU A 371 16.08 -55.81 14.75
CA GLU A 371 15.71 -57.01 13.98
C GLU A 371 16.94 -57.68 13.34
N LYS A 372 17.88 -56.87 12.86
CA LYS A 372 19.11 -57.32 12.18
C LYS A 372 20.32 -57.47 13.10
N ARG A 373 20.12 -57.53 14.41
CA ARG A 373 21.21 -57.61 15.39
C ARG A 373 22.15 -58.81 15.19
N LYS A 374 21.61 -59.99 14.87
CA LYS A 374 22.39 -61.21 14.60
C LYS A 374 23.24 -61.06 13.34
N ASP A 375 22.64 -60.58 12.26
CA ASP A 375 23.31 -60.32 10.97
C ASP A 375 24.47 -59.33 11.14
N ILE A 376 24.28 -58.26 11.92
CA ILE A 376 25.35 -57.29 12.27
C ILE A 376 26.47 -57.95 13.08
N GLY A 377 26.11 -58.85 14.00
CA GLY A 377 27.07 -59.63 14.79
C GLY A 377 27.96 -60.53 13.93
N VAL A 378 27.34 -61.26 12.98
CA VAL A 378 28.06 -62.09 11.99
C VAL A 378 28.98 -61.21 11.14
N LEU A 379 28.48 -60.08 10.63
CA LEU A 379 29.26 -59.17 9.79
C LEU A 379 30.52 -58.65 10.50
N LYS A 380 30.41 -58.32 11.78
CA LYS A 380 31.56 -57.92 12.61
C LYS A 380 32.49 -59.10 12.93
N ALA A 381 31.97 -60.31 13.12
CA ALA A 381 32.78 -61.51 13.35
C ALA A 381 33.64 -61.89 12.13
N VAL A 382 33.14 -61.62 10.91
CA VAL A 382 33.87 -61.82 9.65
C VAL A 382 34.89 -60.69 9.37
N GLY A 383 34.95 -59.65 10.22
CA GLY A 383 35.98 -58.61 10.17
C GLY A 383 35.49 -57.21 9.78
N CYS A 384 34.17 -56.98 9.70
CA CYS A 384 33.66 -55.63 9.43
C CYS A 384 33.95 -54.67 10.59
N SER A 385 34.57 -53.53 10.27
CA SER A 385 34.89 -52.51 11.27
C SER A 385 33.63 -51.79 11.76
N ARG A 386 33.72 -51.18 12.95
CA ARG A 386 32.65 -50.32 13.49
C ARG A 386 32.23 -49.21 12.52
N HIS A 387 33.19 -48.64 11.79
CA HIS A 387 32.95 -47.61 10.77
C HIS A 387 32.24 -48.18 9.53
N GLY A 388 32.53 -49.42 9.14
CA GLY A 388 31.83 -50.10 8.05
C GLY A 388 30.35 -50.30 8.36
N VAL A 389 30.01 -50.71 9.59
CA VAL A 389 28.61 -50.83 10.02
C VAL A 389 27.92 -49.47 10.08
N VAL A 390 28.59 -48.43 10.58
CA VAL A 390 28.04 -47.06 10.58
C VAL A 390 27.77 -46.58 9.15
N ALA A 391 28.73 -46.76 8.25
CA ALA A 391 28.61 -46.35 6.85
C ALA A 391 27.43 -47.07 6.15
N LEU A 392 27.20 -48.36 6.45
CA LEU A 392 26.07 -49.11 5.91
C LEU A 392 24.73 -48.46 6.27
N PHE A 393 24.51 -48.14 7.55
CA PHE A 393 23.26 -47.54 8.01
C PHE A 393 23.10 -46.08 7.55
N LEU A 394 24.18 -45.31 7.46
CA LEU A 394 24.16 -43.98 6.85
C LEU A 394 23.80 -44.04 5.36
N LEU A 395 24.34 -45.02 4.62
CA LEU A 395 24.03 -45.24 3.21
C LEU A 395 22.57 -45.67 3.04
N MET A 396 22.02 -46.51 3.92
CA MET A 396 20.59 -46.85 3.91
C MET A 396 19.73 -45.60 4.11
N GLY A 397 20.08 -44.74 5.07
CA GLY A 397 19.41 -43.45 5.27
C GLY A 397 19.46 -42.55 4.04
N LEU A 398 20.61 -42.49 3.39
CA LEU A 398 20.81 -41.72 2.16
C LEU A 398 19.97 -42.28 1.00
N ILE A 399 19.93 -43.61 0.82
CA ILE A 399 19.14 -44.25 -0.23
C ILE A 399 17.64 -44.00 0.00
N ILE A 400 17.16 -44.16 1.23
CA ILE A 400 15.75 -43.88 1.58
C ILE A 400 15.43 -42.40 1.36
N GLY A 401 16.30 -41.49 1.84
CA GLY A 401 16.13 -40.05 1.66
C GLY A 401 16.12 -39.66 0.18
N LEU A 402 17.04 -40.20 -0.63
CA LEU A 402 17.17 -39.90 -2.05
C LEU A 402 16.02 -40.46 -2.88
N SER A 403 15.66 -41.73 -2.67
CA SER A 403 14.53 -42.36 -3.38
C SER A 403 13.21 -41.68 -3.04
N GLY A 404 12.98 -41.39 -1.76
CA GLY A 404 11.80 -40.65 -1.30
C GLY A 404 11.75 -39.24 -1.86
N SER A 405 12.88 -38.52 -1.86
CA SER A 405 12.94 -37.15 -2.39
C SER A 405 12.77 -37.09 -3.91
N VAL A 406 13.33 -38.04 -4.67
CA VAL A 406 13.10 -38.15 -6.12
C VAL A 406 11.63 -38.44 -6.42
N LEU A 407 11.04 -39.44 -5.76
CA LEU A 407 9.64 -39.79 -5.97
C LEU A 407 8.70 -38.64 -5.58
N GLY A 408 8.96 -37.98 -4.45
CA GLY A 408 8.20 -36.82 -3.98
C GLY A 408 8.36 -35.59 -4.88
N MET A 409 9.54 -35.36 -5.44
CA MET A 409 9.78 -34.28 -6.38
C MET A 409 9.01 -34.50 -7.69
N VAL A 410 9.09 -35.71 -8.26
CA VAL A 410 8.38 -36.05 -9.50
C VAL A 410 6.87 -35.97 -9.30
N SER A 411 6.33 -36.57 -8.23
CA SER A 411 4.90 -36.51 -7.95
C SER A 411 4.42 -35.09 -7.64
N GLY A 412 5.22 -34.30 -6.91
CA GLY A 412 4.92 -32.91 -6.57
C GLY A 412 4.89 -31.99 -7.79
N ILE A 413 5.84 -32.13 -8.72
CA ILE A 413 5.85 -31.39 -9.99
C ILE A 413 4.63 -31.76 -10.83
N LEU A 414 4.37 -33.05 -11.03
CA LEU A 414 3.21 -33.51 -11.80
C LEU A 414 1.89 -33.01 -11.19
N ALA A 415 1.75 -33.07 -9.86
CA ALA A 415 0.55 -32.59 -9.18
C ALA A 415 0.40 -31.06 -9.25
N SER A 416 1.50 -30.30 -9.22
CA SER A 416 1.47 -28.84 -9.33
C SER A 416 1.07 -28.40 -10.74
N ASP A 417 1.64 -29.03 -11.77
CA ASP A 417 1.33 -28.71 -13.17
C ASP A 417 -0.12 -29.05 -13.53
N ASN A 418 -0.70 -30.06 -12.88
CA ASN A 418 -2.07 -30.52 -13.14
C ASN A 418 -3.06 -30.12 -12.02
N ILE A 419 -2.77 -29.08 -11.23
CA ILE A 419 -3.56 -28.74 -10.04
C ILE A 419 -5.01 -28.37 -10.38
N ASN A 420 -5.21 -27.70 -11.52
CA ASN A 420 -6.54 -27.29 -11.97
C ASN A 420 -7.35 -28.49 -12.48
N GLU A 421 -6.74 -29.43 -13.21
CA GLU A 421 -7.41 -30.66 -13.63
C GLU A 421 -7.76 -31.56 -12.44
N ILE A 422 -6.87 -31.64 -11.44
CA ILE A 422 -7.14 -32.37 -10.20
C ILE A 422 -8.33 -31.75 -9.48
N ALA A 423 -8.39 -30.41 -9.39
CA ALA A 423 -9.53 -29.71 -8.81
C ALA A 423 -10.83 -30.06 -9.55
N ASP A 424 -10.86 -29.98 -10.88
CA ASP A 424 -12.04 -30.30 -11.69
C ASP A 424 -12.54 -31.74 -11.47
N VAL A 425 -11.61 -32.71 -11.32
CA VAL A 425 -11.96 -34.11 -11.04
C VAL A 425 -12.57 -34.24 -9.64
N VAL A 426 -11.99 -33.58 -8.63
CA VAL A 426 -12.53 -33.60 -7.27
C VAL A 426 -13.90 -32.91 -7.20
N GLU A 427 -14.11 -31.84 -7.96
CA GLU A 427 -15.42 -31.16 -8.07
C GLU A 427 -16.48 -32.09 -8.67
N LYS A 428 -16.14 -32.80 -9.75
CA LYS A 428 -17.05 -33.79 -10.38
C LYS A 428 -17.45 -34.91 -9.42
N ILE A 429 -16.51 -35.38 -8.60
CA ILE A 429 -16.76 -36.49 -7.67
C ILE A 429 -17.53 -36.02 -6.42
N SER A 430 -17.15 -34.86 -5.87
CA SER A 430 -17.75 -34.35 -4.63
C SER A 430 -19.08 -33.63 -4.83
N GLY A 431 -19.38 -33.21 -6.07
CA GLY A 431 -20.57 -32.42 -6.40
C GLY A 431 -20.56 -31.02 -5.80
N ARG A 432 -19.40 -30.53 -5.33
CA ARG A 432 -19.21 -29.21 -4.75
C ARG A 432 -18.02 -28.54 -5.41
N GLU A 433 -18.11 -27.23 -5.63
CA GLU A 433 -16.95 -26.43 -6.04
C GLU A 433 -15.89 -26.46 -4.92
N VAL A 434 -14.71 -26.99 -5.24
CA VAL A 434 -13.58 -27.10 -4.32
C VAL A 434 -12.90 -25.73 -4.21
N PHE A 435 -12.83 -25.01 -5.33
CA PHE A 435 -12.27 -23.67 -5.41
C PHE A 435 -13.30 -22.69 -5.99
N SER A 436 -14.21 -22.23 -5.13
CA SER A 436 -15.14 -21.16 -5.53
C SER A 436 -14.36 -19.89 -5.86
N LYS A 437 -14.49 -19.44 -7.11
CA LYS A 437 -13.83 -18.24 -7.64
C LYS A 437 -14.23 -16.97 -6.88
N ASP A 438 -15.44 -16.98 -6.31
CA ASP A 438 -15.96 -15.89 -5.49
C ASP A 438 -15.29 -15.77 -4.12
N VAL A 439 -14.76 -16.88 -3.59
CA VAL A 439 -14.09 -16.94 -2.27
C VAL A 439 -12.57 -16.75 -2.42
N TYR A 440 -11.96 -17.38 -3.41
CA TYR A 440 -10.50 -17.38 -3.58
C TYR A 440 -9.99 -16.32 -4.55
N TYR A 441 -10.89 -15.60 -5.21
CA TYR A 441 -10.60 -14.46 -6.07
C TYR A 441 -9.65 -14.76 -7.26
N LEU A 442 -9.59 -16.01 -7.73
CA LEU A 442 -8.72 -16.44 -8.81
C LEU A 442 -9.54 -17.17 -9.89
N ASP A 443 -9.28 -16.86 -11.16
CA ASP A 443 -9.92 -17.54 -12.29
C ASP A 443 -9.39 -18.97 -12.49
N GLU A 444 -8.10 -19.17 -12.19
CA GLU A 444 -7.34 -20.42 -12.23
C GLU A 444 -6.22 -20.34 -11.18
N ILE A 445 -5.73 -21.48 -10.68
CA ILE A 445 -4.59 -21.50 -9.75
C ILE A 445 -3.31 -21.42 -10.60
N PRO A 446 -2.55 -20.31 -10.54
CA PRO A 446 -1.31 -20.21 -11.29
C PRO A 446 -0.23 -21.09 -10.63
N ALA A 447 0.08 -22.21 -11.26
CA ALA A 447 1.15 -23.10 -10.84
C ALA A 447 2.52 -22.54 -11.30
N HIS A 448 3.16 -21.73 -10.46
CA HIS A 448 4.52 -21.26 -10.71
C HIS A 448 5.54 -22.10 -9.94
N LEU A 449 6.17 -23.04 -10.64
CA LEU A 449 7.27 -23.83 -10.10
C LEU A 449 8.55 -22.98 -10.07
N ALA A 450 9.05 -22.69 -8.88
CA ALA A 450 10.34 -22.05 -8.66
C ALA A 450 11.44 -23.13 -8.56
N PRO A 451 12.31 -23.32 -9.58
CA PRO A 451 13.26 -24.43 -9.60
C PRO A 451 14.23 -24.42 -8.41
N ASP A 452 14.57 -23.23 -7.94
CA ASP A 452 15.43 -23.04 -6.77
C ASP A 452 14.75 -23.49 -5.47
N ALA A 453 13.44 -23.31 -5.33
CA ALA A 453 12.68 -23.82 -4.19
C ALA A 453 12.57 -25.35 -4.22
N VAL A 454 12.29 -25.92 -5.40
CA VAL A 454 12.22 -27.37 -5.61
C VAL A 454 13.54 -28.03 -5.22
N TRP A 455 14.66 -27.49 -5.70
CA TRP A 455 15.99 -28.02 -5.39
C TRP A 455 16.33 -27.92 -3.89
N LYS A 456 15.99 -26.82 -3.23
CA LYS A 456 16.19 -26.67 -1.77
C LYS A 456 15.39 -27.71 -0.99
N ILE A 457 14.13 -27.93 -1.33
CA ILE A 457 13.26 -28.91 -0.67
C ILE A 457 13.81 -30.33 -0.90
N PHE A 458 14.25 -30.65 -2.12
CA PHE A 458 14.88 -31.93 -2.45
C PHE A 458 16.12 -32.21 -1.60
N LEU A 459 17.01 -31.22 -1.43
CA LEU A 459 18.20 -31.33 -0.59
C LEU A 459 17.85 -31.50 0.89
N VAL A 460 16.88 -30.71 1.40
CA VAL A 460 16.42 -30.82 2.79
C VAL A 460 15.80 -32.19 3.06
N ALA A 461 14.93 -32.68 2.18
CA ALA A 461 14.30 -34.00 2.30
C ALA A 461 15.32 -35.14 2.30
N THR A 462 16.31 -35.08 1.40
CA THR A 462 17.41 -36.05 1.36
C THR A 462 18.27 -35.97 2.64
N GLY A 463 18.53 -34.76 3.12
CA GLY A 463 19.24 -34.50 4.37
C GLY A 463 18.53 -35.06 5.60
N VAL A 464 17.19 -34.97 5.65
CA VAL A 464 16.40 -35.57 6.73
C VAL A 464 16.64 -37.08 6.81
N GLY A 465 16.62 -37.80 5.67
CA GLY A 465 16.93 -39.24 5.65
C GLY A 465 18.31 -39.57 6.22
N LEU A 466 19.32 -38.77 5.87
CA LEU A 466 20.67 -38.91 6.41
C LEU A 466 20.72 -38.64 7.92
N VAL A 467 20.15 -37.52 8.38
CA VAL A 467 20.13 -37.15 9.82
C VAL A 467 19.41 -38.21 10.64
N SER A 468 18.25 -38.69 10.18
CA SER A 468 17.50 -39.76 10.84
C SER A 468 18.30 -41.05 10.99
N SER A 469 19.17 -41.37 10.03
CA SER A 469 19.98 -42.58 10.07
C SER A 469 21.17 -42.53 11.03
N VAL A 470 21.59 -41.34 11.47
CA VAL A 470 22.71 -41.17 12.41
C VAL A 470 22.45 -41.92 13.72
N ALA A 471 21.23 -41.83 14.25
CA ALA A 471 20.88 -42.51 15.50
C ALA A 471 20.88 -44.04 15.35
N ALA A 472 20.38 -44.56 14.23
CA ALA A 472 20.41 -45.99 13.92
C ALA A 472 21.86 -46.49 13.74
N ALA A 473 22.67 -45.76 12.98
CA ALA A 473 24.08 -46.06 12.76
C ALA A 473 24.86 -46.10 14.08
N GLY A 474 24.62 -45.13 14.98
CA GLY A 474 25.19 -45.11 16.32
C GLY A 474 24.82 -46.34 17.16
N ARG A 475 23.56 -46.76 17.12
CA ARG A 475 23.10 -47.98 17.81
C ARG A 475 23.72 -49.25 17.22
N ALA A 476 23.79 -49.37 15.90
CA ALA A 476 24.40 -50.53 15.23
C ALA A 476 25.91 -50.67 15.53
N ALA A 477 26.60 -49.53 15.67
CA ALA A 477 28.04 -49.48 15.92
C ALA A 477 28.44 -50.14 17.24
N VAL A 478 27.59 -50.09 18.26
CA VAL A 478 27.88 -50.56 19.63
C VAL A 478 27.56 -52.04 19.83
N ILE A 479 26.95 -52.72 18.86
CA ILE A 479 26.63 -54.16 18.95
C ILE A 479 27.92 -55.00 19.05
N GLU A 480 28.11 -55.72 20.15
CA GLU A 480 29.22 -56.66 20.34
C GLU A 480 28.93 -58.00 19.63
N PRO A 481 29.87 -58.55 18.82
CA PRO A 481 29.67 -59.80 18.09
C PRO A 481 29.32 -60.97 19.03
N VAL A 482 30.03 -61.07 20.16
CA VAL A 482 29.85 -62.14 21.15
C VAL A 482 28.45 -62.09 21.77
N ARG A 483 27.95 -60.90 22.12
CA ARG A 483 26.58 -60.78 22.66
C ARG A 483 25.51 -60.99 21.59
N ALA A 484 25.78 -60.59 20.35
CA ALA A 484 24.83 -60.77 19.25
C ALA A 484 24.64 -62.24 18.85
N LEU A 485 25.66 -63.08 19.02
CA LEU A 485 25.63 -64.50 18.68
C LEU A 485 25.27 -65.42 19.86
N ARG A 486 25.34 -64.92 21.10
CA ARG A 486 25.12 -65.71 22.33
C ARG A 486 23.64 -65.86 22.74
N TYR A 487 22.73 -65.03 22.23
CA TYR A 487 21.30 -65.19 22.49
C TYR A 487 20.69 -66.21 21.53
N GLU A 488 20.82 -67.48 21.91
CA GLU A 488 19.80 -68.54 21.85
C GLU A 488 19.83 -69.28 23.19
#